data_AF-A0A349CV25-F1
#
_entry.id   AF-A0A349CV25-F1
#
_cell.length_a   1.000
_cell.length_b   1.000
_cell.length_c   1.000
_cell.angle_alpha   90.00
_cell.angle_beta   90.00
_cell.angle_gamma   90.00
#
_symmetry.space_group_name_H-M   'P 1'
#
loop_
_entity.id
_entity.type
_entity.pdbx_description
1 polymer ?
#
loop_
_entity_poly.entity_id
_entity_poly.type
_entity_poly.pdbx_seq_one_letter_code
_entity_poly.pdbx_strand_id
1 'polypeptide(L)'
;MPRPEILSAHAEASCALLKRTLAQHQRQATALVRRDHVSRLGTAIHDAHNAHRQATVLRLVSVTEAFCVERLESLSRAAIDPATSSARRAIFDDALRNATGTWQGIRDALKNWHQVEPSWKRNEGVEEVRNTVAHGLGQLTYRQRTSRTKTDERLSRVGISVGADDELHLEEHDVLEVAAICRNLIEEIDRTSRTRISP
;
A
#
# COMPACT_ATOMS: atom_id res chain seq x y z
N MET A 1 25.91 -14.40 -13.00
CA MET A 1 25.07 -13.19 -12.82
C MET A 1 23.67 -13.55 -13.32
N PRO A 2 22.64 -13.64 -12.46
CA PRO A 2 21.26 -13.81 -12.94
C PRO A 2 20.88 -12.61 -13.82
N ARG A 3 20.17 -12.85 -14.94
CA ARG A 3 19.64 -11.77 -15.79
C ARG A 3 18.69 -10.91 -14.95
N PRO A 4 18.71 -9.57 -15.11
CA PRO A 4 17.69 -8.74 -14.49
C PRO A 4 16.32 -9.21 -15.01
N GLU A 5 15.49 -9.63 -14.06
CA GLU A 5 14.13 -10.08 -14.35
C GLU A 5 13.30 -8.86 -14.77
N ILE A 6 12.66 -8.94 -15.95
CA ILE A 6 11.97 -7.81 -16.56
C ILE A 6 10.57 -7.71 -15.96
N LEU A 7 10.25 -6.63 -15.25
CA LEU A 7 8.91 -6.35 -14.71
C LEU A 7 7.90 -6.06 -15.83
N SER A 8 6.60 -6.06 -15.53
CA SER A 8 5.59 -5.68 -16.55
C SER A 8 5.58 -4.18 -16.70
N ALA A 9 5.21 -3.70 -17.89
CA ALA A 9 5.03 -2.28 -18.12
C ALA A 9 4.15 -1.63 -17.03
N HIS A 10 3.13 -2.35 -16.54
CA HIS A 10 2.29 -1.89 -15.44
C HIS A 10 3.02 -1.86 -14.09
N ALA A 11 3.74 -2.93 -13.71
CA ALA A 11 4.55 -2.95 -12.49
C ALA A 11 5.66 -1.88 -12.51
N GLU A 12 6.34 -1.72 -13.64
CA GLU A 12 7.35 -0.67 -13.86
C GLU A 12 6.75 0.72 -13.70
N ALA A 13 5.58 0.98 -14.29
CA ALA A 13 4.88 2.25 -14.16
C ALA A 13 4.51 2.57 -12.70
N SER A 14 3.99 1.59 -11.97
CA SER A 14 3.65 1.75 -10.55
C SER A 14 4.89 1.95 -9.68
N CYS A 15 5.96 1.18 -9.90
CA CYS A 15 7.25 1.38 -9.22
C CYS A 15 7.88 2.74 -9.55
N ALA A 16 7.76 3.22 -10.79
CA ALA A 16 8.19 4.56 -11.17
C ALA A 16 7.35 5.65 -10.49
N LEU A 17 6.06 5.42 -10.29
CA LEU A 17 5.20 6.33 -9.53
C LEU A 17 5.60 6.36 -8.03
N LEU A 18 5.87 5.22 -7.39
CA LEU A 18 6.42 5.18 -6.02
C LEU A 18 7.71 5.99 -5.89
N LYS A 19 8.65 5.81 -6.84
CA LYS A 19 9.92 6.57 -6.87
C LYS A 19 9.69 8.08 -7.02
N ARG A 20 8.76 8.50 -7.89
CA ARG A 20 8.40 9.92 -8.05
C ARG A 20 7.78 10.50 -6.79
N THR A 21 6.90 9.76 -6.12
CA THR A 21 6.30 10.14 -4.84
C THR A 21 7.37 10.35 -3.76
N LEU A 22 8.32 9.42 -3.62
CA LEU A 22 9.45 9.56 -2.71
C LEU A 22 10.34 10.76 -3.03
N ALA A 23 10.69 10.96 -4.30
CA ALA A 23 11.52 12.09 -4.71
C ALA A 23 10.82 13.44 -4.42
N GLN A 24 9.49 13.50 -4.57
CA GLN A 24 8.72 14.68 -4.19
C GLN A 24 8.71 14.90 -2.68
N HIS A 25 8.50 13.84 -1.89
CA HIS A 25 8.58 13.88 -0.43
C HIS A 25 9.92 14.43 0.05
N GLN A 26 11.04 13.89 -0.46
CA GLN A 26 12.38 14.35 -0.09
C GLN A 26 12.63 15.83 -0.40
N ARG A 27 12.14 16.32 -1.55
CA ARG A 27 12.21 17.76 -1.90
C ARG A 27 11.41 18.62 -0.92
N GLN A 28 10.21 18.16 -0.54
CA GLN A 28 9.33 18.87 0.38
C GLN A 28 9.87 18.85 1.82
N ALA A 29 10.36 17.71 2.30
CA ALA A 29 11.02 17.58 3.60
C ALA A 29 12.23 18.52 3.72
N THR A 30 13.07 18.60 2.69
CA THR A 30 14.21 19.54 2.65
C THR A 30 13.76 21.00 2.74
N ALA A 31 12.63 21.34 2.09
CA ALA A 31 12.08 22.70 2.15
C ALA A 31 11.49 23.04 3.53
N LEU A 32 10.91 22.07 4.23
CA LEU A 32 10.40 22.24 5.61
C LEU A 32 11.54 22.48 6.59
N VAL A 33 12.62 21.68 6.56
CA VAL A 33 13.80 21.88 7.43
C VAL A 33 14.38 23.28 7.29
N ARG A 34 14.42 23.83 6.06
CA ARG A 34 14.88 25.22 5.84
C ARG A 34 14.00 26.27 6.51
N ARG A 35 12.70 26.03 6.65
CA ARG A 35 11.76 26.94 7.34
C ARG A 35 11.90 26.84 8.86
N ASP A 36 12.24 25.66 9.38
CA ASP A 36 12.40 25.43 10.81
C ASP A 36 13.49 26.30 11.42
N HIS A 37 14.58 26.53 10.67
CA HIS A 37 15.66 27.42 11.09
C HIS A 37 15.25 28.89 11.29
N VAL A 38 14.09 29.31 10.78
CA VAL A 38 13.62 30.71 10.83
C VAL A 38 12.50 30.91 11.85
N SER A 39 11.82 29.84 12.28
CA SER A 39 10.61 29.93 13.10
C SER A 39 10.87 29.67 14.59
N ARG A 40 10.22 30.44 15.46
CA ARG A 40 10.23 30.25 16.93
C ARG A 40 9.10 29.32 17.44
N LEU A 41 8.28 28.76 16.56
CA LEU A 41 7.12 27.91 16.89
C LEU A 41 7.45 26.43 16.64
N GLY A 42 8.16 25.79 17.56
CA GLY A 42 8.70 24.42 17.39
C GLY A 42 7.64 23.30 17.30
N THR A 43 6.50 23.42 17.99
CA THR A 43 5.44 22.39 18.02
C THR A 43 4.69 22.30 16.70
N ALA A 44 4.23 23.43 16.15
CA ALA A 44 3.51 23.46 14.86
C ALA A 44 4.33 22.93 13.68
N ILE A 45 5.66 22.97 13.79
CA ILE A 45 6.59 22.41 12.80
C ILE A 45 6.61 20.87 12.85
N HIS A 46 6.66 20.29 14.05
CA HIS A 46 6.69 18.82 14.21
C HIS A 46 5.41 18.20 13.64
N ASP A 47 4.27 18.84 13.90
CA ASP A 47 2.96 18.44 13.35
C ASP A 47 2.96 18.50 11.82
N ALA A 48 3.57 19.54 11.22
CA ALA A 48 3.67 19.68 9.78
C ALA A 48 4.54 18.60 9.12
N HIS A 49 5.66 18.21 9.75
CA HIS A 49 6.49 17.10 9.26
C HIS A 49 5.75 15.77 9.36
N ASN A 50 5.09 15.49 10.49
CA ASN A 50 4.34 14.24 10.67
C ASN A 50 3.18 14.16 9.65
N ALA A 51 2.39 15.22 9.51
CA ALA A 51 1.31 15.29 8.53
C ALA A 51 1.81 15.10 7.09
N HIS A 52 2.96 15.66 6.75
CA HIS A 52 3.57 15.47 5.44
C HIS A 52 3.94 13.99 5.19
N ARG A 53 4.57 13.33 6.16
CA ARG A 53 4.94 11.90 6.10
C ARG A 53 3.70 11.01 6.00
N GLN A 54 2.68 11.27 6.81
CA GLN A 54 1.41 10.54 6.76
C GLN A 54 0.75 10.66 5.37
N ALA A 55 0.71 11.86 4.79
CA ALA A 55 0.19 12.08 3.45
C ALA A 55 1.02 11.35 2.37
N THR A 56 2.34 11.30 2.52
CA THR A 56 3.21 10.54 1.61
C THR A 56 2.96 9.04 1.72
N VAL A 57 2.89 8.49 2.93
CA VAL A 57 2.55 7.07 3.17
C VAL A 57 1.21 6.73 2.52
N LEU A 58 0.17 7.53 2.76
CA LEU A 58 -1.14 7.30 2.14
C LEU A 58 -1.05 7.18 0.61
N ARG A 59 -0.31 8.08 -0.05
CA ARG A 59 -0.09 8.03 -1.50
C ARG A 59 0.65 6.76 -1.94
N LEU A 60 1.70 6.36 -1.23
CA LEU A 60 2.48 5.15 -1.55
C LEU A 60 1.59 3.89 -1.48
N VAL A 61 0.77 3.79 -0.44
CA VAL A 61 -0.15 2.67 -0.25
C VAL A 61 -1.25 2.68 -1.31
N SER A 62 -1.82 3.84 -1.64
CA SER A 62 -2.84 3.95 -2.70
C SER A 62 -2.32 3.55 -4.09
N VAL A 63 -1.06 3.87 -4.43
CA VAL A 63 -0.45 3.40 -5.68
C VAL A 63 -0.34 1.88 -5.71
N THR A 64 0.02 1.28 -4.56
CA THR A 64 0.16 -0.17 -4.41
C THR A 64 -1.20 -0.86 -4.49
N GLU A 65 -2.21 -0.31 -3.82
CA GLU A 65 -3.60 -0.78 -3.86
C GLU A 65 -4.14 -0.77 -5.30
N ALA A 66 -3.97 0.34 -6.01
CA ALA A 66 -4.39 0.48 -7.41
C ALA A 66 -3.73 -0.58 -8.30
N PHE A 67 -2.42 -0.80 -8.16
CA PHE A 67 -1.73 -1.87 -8.89
C PHE A 67 -2.34 -3.26 -8.59
N CYS A 68 -2.63 -3.56 -7.33
CA CYS A 68 -3.20 -4.87 -6.96
C CYS A 68 -4.60 -5.06 -7.54
N VAL A 69 -5.43 -4.00 -7.51
CA VAL A 69 -6.76 -3.99 -8.13
C VAL A 69 -6.64 -4.21 -9.64
N GLU A 70 -5.87 -3.39 -10.34
CA GLU A 70 -5.71 -3.50 -11.79
C GLU A 70 -5.15 -4.86 -12.21
N ARG A 71 -4.21 -5.42 -11.43
CA ARG A 71 -3.69 -6.77 -11.67
C ARG A 71 -4.77 -7.83 -11.50
N LEU A 72 -5.54 -7.77 -10.42
CA LEU A 72 -6.63 -8.71 -10.16
C LEU A 72 -7.68 -8.64 -11.29
N GLU A 73 -8.06 -7.43 -11.70
CA GLU A 73 -9.00 -7.25 -12.82
C GLU A 73 -8.45 -7.80 -14.13
N SER A 74 -7.17 -7.54 -14.45
CA SER A 74 -6.53 -8.03 -15.68
C SER A 74 -6.51 -9.56 -15.73
N LEU A 75 -6.09 -10.22 -14.66
CA LEU A 75 -6.09 -11.68 -14.54
C LEU A 75 -7.51 -12.25 -14.66
N SER A 76 -8.45 -11.61 -13.99
CA SER A 76 -9.86 -11.99 -13.96
C SER A 76 -10.50 -11.90 -15.35
N ARG A 77 -10.25 -10.82 -16.09
CA ARG A 77 -10.75 -10.66 -17.48
C ARG A 77 -10.12 -11.65 -18.45
N ALA A 78 -8.84 -11.98 -18.28
CA ALA A 78 -8.15 -12.96 -19.12
C ALA A 78 -8.67 -14.39 -18.90
N ALA A 79 -9.18 -14.70 -17.70
CA ALA A 79 -9.71 -16.03 -17.36
C ALA A 79 -11.15 -16.26 -17.82
N ILE A 80 -11.91 -15.22 -18.16
CA ILE A 80 -13.31 -15.35 -18.61
C ILE A 80 -13.35 -15.70 -20.10
N ASP A 81 -14.00 -16.82 -20.44
CA ASP A 81 -14.30 -17.17 -21.83
C ASP A 81 -15.15 -16.06 -22.49
N PRO A 82 -14.74 -15.52 -23.65
CA PRO A 82 -15.55 -14.58 -24.43
C PRO A 82 -16.99 -15.04 -24.69
N ALA A 83 -17.22 -16.36 -24.80
CA ALA A 83 -18.53 -16.99 -25.01
C ALA A 83 -19.41 -17.06 -23.74
N THR A 84 -18.90 -16.63 -22.59
CA THR A 84 -19.66 -16.58 -21.33
C THR A 84 -20.91 -15.71 -21.48
N SER A 85 -22.07 -16.22 -21.05
CA SER A 85 -23.34 -15.48 -21.11
C SER A 85 -23.30 -14.18 -20.31
N SER A 86 -24.10 -13.20 -20.74
CA SER A 86 -24.18 -11.88 -20.07
C SER A 86 -24.53 -11.96 -18.59
N ALA A 87 -25.44 -12.88 -18.21
CA ALA A 87 -25.82 -13.10 -16.81
C ALA A 87 -24.65 -13.60 -15.96
N ARG A 88 -23.86 -14.57 -16.46
CA ARG A 88 -22.67 -15.06 -15.74
C ARG A 88 -21.59 -13.99 -15.65
N ARG A 89 -21.42 -13.19 -16.71
CA ARG A 89 -20.50 -12.05 -16.70
C ARG A 89 -20.89 -11.00 -15.65
N ALA A 90 -22.18 -10.69 -15.51
CA ALA A 90 -22.66 -9.76 -14.49
C ALA A 90 -22.41 -10.26 -13.06
N ILE A 91 -22.62 -11.56 -12.80
CA ILE A 91 -22.30 -12.18 -11.50
C ILE A 91 -20.80 -12.08 -11.21
N PHE A 92 -19.98 -12.32 -12.23
CA PHE A 92 -18.53 -12.23 -12.10
C PHE A 92 -18.07 -10.79 -11.83
N ASP A 93 -18.60 -9.80 -12.56
CA ASP A 93 -18.26 -8.40 -12.36
C ASP A 93 -18.65 -7.90 -10.96
N ASP A 94 -19.78 -8.38 -10.42
CA ASP A 94 -20.19 -8.09 -9.04
C ASP A 94 -19.24 -8.72 -8.01
N ALA A 95 -18.86 -9.99 -8.21
CA ALA A 95 -17.87 -10.65 -7.36
C ALA A 95 -16.52 -9.93 -7.39
N LEU A 96 -16.06 -9.51 -8.56
CA LEU A 96 -14.81 -8.76 -8.73
C LEU A 96 -14.87 -7.41 -8.01
N ARG A 97 -15.96 -6.66 -8.15
CA ARG A 97 -16.18 -5.39 -7.45
C ARG A 97 -16.11 -5.55 -5.94
N ASN A 98 -16.76 -6.59 -5.40
CA ASN A 98 -16.75 -6.89 -3.98
C ASN A 98 -15.34 -7.27 -3.50
N ALA A 99 -14.60 -8.07 -4.28
CA ALA A 99 -13.23 -8.44 -3.97
C ALA A 99 -12.29 -7.23 -3.93
N THR A 100 -12.40 -6.29 -4.88
CA THR A 100 -11.53 -5.12 -4.98
C THR A 100 -11.84 -4.03 -3.94
N GLY A 101 -12.90 -4.17 -3.14
CA GLY A 101 -13.33 -3.16 -2.17
C GLY A 101 -12.47 -3.08 -0.89
N THR A 102 -11.65 -4.10 -0.60
CA THR A 102 -10.78 -4.14 0.58
C THR A 102 -9.48 -4.86 0.28
N TRP A 103 -8.40 -4.55 1.01
CA TRP A 103 -7.13 -5.30 0.92
C TRP A 103 -7.29 -6.80 1.19
N GLN A 104 -8.11 -7.16 2.17
CA GLN A 104 -8.44 -8.56 2.44
C GLN A 104 -9.10 -9.23 1.24
N GLY A 105 -10.10 -8.58 0.63
CA GLY A 105 -10.79 -9.09 -0.55
C GLY A 105 -9.85 -9.25 -1.74
N ILE A 106 -8.96 -8.28 -1.98
CA ILE A 106 -7.96 -8.33 -3.05
C ILE A 106 -7.03 -9.53 -2.84
N ARG A 107 -6.50 -9.69 -1.62
CA ARG A 107 -5.63 -10.81 -1.26
C ARG A 107 -6.31 -12.15 -1.45
N ASP A 108 -7.53 -12.29 -0.93
CA ASP A 108 -8.28 -13.55 -0.98
C ASP A 108 -8.64 -13.91 -2.42
N ALA A 109 -8.99 -12.93 -3.25
CA ALA A 109 -9.27 -13.17 -4.68
C ALA A 109 -7.99 -13.51 -5.47
N LEU A 110 -6.89 -12.80 -5.26
CA LEU A 110 -5.60 -13.15 -5.89
C LEU A 110 -5.18 -14.58 -5.55
N LYS A 111 -5.33 -14.99 -4.29
CA LYS A 111 -5.05 -16.35 -3.83
C LYS A 111 -6.02 -17.37 -4.40
N ASN A 112 -7.32 -17.20 -4.16
CA ASN A 112 -8.31 -18.24 -4.41
C ASN A 112 -8.68 -18.37 -5.89
N TRP A 113 -8.62 -17.28 -6.66
CA TRP A 113 -8.99 -17.29 -8.07
C TRP A 113 -7.78 -17.51 -8.97
N HIS A 114 -6.62 -16.99 -8.59
CA HIS A 114 -5.43 -16.94 -9.46
C HIS A 114 -4.19 -17.62 -8.87
N GLN A 115 -4.27 -18.20 -7.67
CA GLN A 115 -3.15 -18.85 -6.97
C GLN A 115 -1.92 -17.94 -6.82
N VAL A 116 -2.15 -16.64 -6.67
CA VAL A 116 -1.13 -15.61 -6.45
C VAL A 116 -1.01 -15.35 -4.95
N GLU A 117 0.06 -15.86 -4.34
CA GLU A 117 0.31 -15.81 -2.90
C GLU A 117 1.64 -15.10 -2.56
N PRO A 118 1.74 -13.76 -2.69
CA PRO A 118 2.90 -13.02 -2.22
C PRO A 118 2.94 -12.96 -0.68
N SER A 119 4.07 -12.50 -0.12
CA SER A 119 4.22 -12.29 1.31
C SER A 119 3.47 -11.04 1.79
N TRP A 120 2.21 -11.23 2.19
CA TRP A 120 1.35 -10.14 2.72
C TRP A 120 1.74 -9.64 4.12
N LYS A 121 2.58 -10.37 4.86
CA LYS A 121 2.79 -10.17 6.30
C LYS A 121 3.19 -8.75 6.68
N ARG A 122 4.06 -8.11 5.88
CA ARG A 122 4.48 -6.71 6.09
C ARG A 122 3.45 -5.72 5.57
N ASN A 123 2.78 -6.04 4.46
CA ASN A 123 1.72 -5.19 3.92
C ASN A 123 0.53 -5.05 4.88
N GLU A 124 0.23 -6.05 5.70
CA GLU A 124 -0.77 -5.92 6.77
C GLU A 124 -0.45 -4.78 7.75
N GLY A 125 0.83 -4.55 8.05
CA GLY A 125 1.25 -3.41 8.88
C GLY A 125 1.08 -2.08 8.15
N VAL A 126 1.43 -2.05 6.86
CA VAL A 126 1.24 -0.87 6.00
C VAL A 126 -0.25 -0.51 5.85
N GLU A 127 -1.12 -1.51 5.75
CA GLU A 127 -2.57 -1.34 5.73
C GLU A 127 -3.09 -0.69 7.02
N GLU A 128 -2.60 -1.12 8.18
CA GLU A 128 -2.96 -0.51 9.47
C GLU A 128 -2.54 0.97 9.52
N VAL A 129 -1.31 1.29 9.10
CA VAL A 129 -0.83 2.67 9.02
C VAL A 129 -1.75 3.50 8.13
N ARG A 130 -2.09 2.99 6.94
CA ARG A 130 -3.01 3.68 6.01
C ARG A 130 -4.37 3.90 6.63
N ASN A 131 -4.94 2.94 7.35
CA ASN A 131 -6.24 3.08 8.00
C ASN A 131 -6.21 4.11 9.13
N THR A 132 -5.14 4.13 9.91
CA THR A 132 -4.92 5.14 10.95
C THR A 132 -4.83 6.54 10.35
N VAL A 133 -4.08 6.73 9.26
CA VAL A 133 -3.97 8.03 8.59
C VAL A 133 -5.29 8.44 7.93
N ALA A 134 -5.88 7.55 7.14
CA ALA A 134 -7.05 7.87 6.31
C ALA A 134 -8.35 8.05 7.12
N HIS A 135 -8.52 7.32 8.23
CA HIS A 135 -9.75 7.33 9.01
C HIS A 135 -9.60 7.90 10.41
N GLY A 136 -8.38 7.85 10.96
CA GLY A 136 -8.07 8.36 12.29
C GLY A 136 -7.27 9.67 12.29
N LEU A 137 -6.95 10.22 11.11
CA LEU A 137 -6.16 11.45 10.97
C LEU A 137 -4.82 11.38 11.72
N GLY A 138 -4.19 10.21 11.72
CA GLY A 138 -2.94 9.95 12.43
C GLY A 138 -3.12 9.32 13.82
N GLN A 139 -4.34 9.31 14.38
CA GLN A 139 -4.64 8.62 15.63
C GLN A 139 -5.27 7.25 15.39
N LEU A 140 -5.00 6.27 16.27
CA LEU A 140 -5.64 4.96 16.17
C LEU A 140 -7.16 5.10 16.16
N THR A 141 -7.79 4.45 15.18
CA THR A 141 -9.24 4.38 15.08
C THR A 141 -9.82 3.61 16.28
N TYR A 142 -11.12 3.81 16.57
CA TYR A 142 -11.80 3.05 17.63
C TYR A 142 -11.60 1.53 17.50
N ARG A 143 -11.72 0.99 16.29
CA ARG A 143 -11.51 -0.44 16.01
C ARG A 143 -10.09 -0.90 16.32
N GLN A 144 -9.08 -0.09 15.96
CA GLN A 144 -7.67 -0.38 16.23
C GLN A 144 -7.36 -0.34 17.72
N ARG A 145 -7.97 0.58 18.48
CA ARG A 145 -7.85 0.66 19.94
C ARG A 145 -8.48 -0.57 20.62
N THR A 146 -9.67 -0.98 20.19
CA THR A 146 -10.32 -2.20 20.72
C THR A 146 -9.50 -3.46 20.42
N SER A 147 -8.70 -3.45 19.35
CA SER A 147 -7.83 -4.57 18.95
C SER A 147 -6.34 -4.27 19.18
N ARG A 148 -5.99 -3.52 20.24
CA ARG A 148 -4.66 -2.91 20.42
C ARG A 148 -3.48 -3.86 20.21
N THR A 149 -3.47 -5.02 20.87
CA THR A 149 -2.39 -6.00 20.74
C THR A 149 -2.13 -6.39 19.28
N LYS A 150 -3.19 -6.65 18.52
CA LYS A 150 -3.09 -7.03 17.11
C LYS A 150 -2.63 -5.85 16.23
N THR A 151 -3.09 -4.64 16.54
CA THR A 151 -2.65 -3.41 15.89
C THR A 151 -1.14 -3.21 16.10
N ASP A 152 -0.67 -3.28 17.34
CA ASP A 152 0.75 -3.11 17.67
C ASP A 152 1.63 -4.21 17.04
N GLU A 153 1.17 -5.46 17.04
CA GLU A 153 1.84 -6.56 16.33
C GLU A 153 1.94 -6.34 14.82
N ARG A 154 0.96 -5.66 14.20
CA ARG A 154 0.99 -5.34 12.76
C ARG A 154 1.91 -4.18 12.47
N LEU A 155 1.82 -3.10 13.25
CA LEU A 155 2.66 -1.92 13.10
C LEU A 155 4.15 -2.23 13.35
N SER A 156 4.46 -3.05 14.35
CA SER A 156 5.84 -3.47 14.63
C SER A 156 6.50 -4.27 13.49
N ARG A 157 5.73 -4.99 12.65
CA ARG A 157 6.27 -5.70 11.47
C ARG A 157 6.82 -4.75 10.39
N VAL A 158 6.43 -3.48 10.46
CA VAL A 158 6.89 -2.42 9.56
C VAL A 158 7.75 -1.37 10.26
N GLY A 159 8.14 -1.63 11.52
CA GLY A 159 9.02 -0.75 12.29
C GLY A 159 8.33 0.46 12.92
N ILE A 160 7.01 0.60 12.75
CA ILE A 160 6.27 1.78 13.21
C ILE A 160 5.70 1.52 14.61
N SER A 161 5.87 2.49 15.50
CA SER A 161 5.31 2.48 16.86
C SER A 161 4.21 3.52 17.03
N VAL A 162 3.30 3.26 17.97
CA VAL A 162 2.25 4.21 18.38
C VAL A 162 2.70 4.92 19.65
N GLY A 163 2.53 6.24 19.69
CA GLY A 163 2.79 7.05 20.88
C GLY A 163 1.83 6.79 22.04
N ALA A 164 2.06 7.46 23.17
CA ALA A 164 1.21 7.35 24.36
C ALA A 164 -0.22 7.84 24.12
N ASP A 165 -0.40 8.81 23.22
CA ASP A 165 -1.69 9.43 22.89
C ASP A 165 -2.41 8.74 21.72
N ASP A 166 -2.07 7.47 21.44
CA ASP A 166 -2.57 6.70 20.31
C ASP A 166 -2.25 7.30 18.93
N GLU A 167 -1.30 8.23 18.86
CA GLU A 167 -0.87 8.88 17.62
C GLU A 167 0.27 8.11 16.94
N LEU A 168 0.21 8.00 15.61
CA LEU A 168 1.31 7.55 14.78
C LEU A 168 2.32 8.67 14.58
N HIS A 169 3.52 8.44 15.10
CA HIS A 169 4.66 9.31 14.88
C HIS A 169 5.52 8.67 13.80
N LEU A 170 5.45 9.22 12.58
CA LEU A 170 6.25 8.73 11.46
C LEU A 170 7.56 9.53 11.39
N GLU A 171 8.66 8.82 11.24
CA GLU A 171 9.97 9.34 10.90
C GLU A 171 10.26 9.19 9.41
N GLU A 172 11.37 9.76 8.96
CA GLU A 172 11.78 9.65 7.54
C GLU A 172 12.07 8.20 7.15
N HIS A 173 12.66 7.42 8.06
CA HIS A 173 12.99 6.02 7.80
C HIS A 173 11.73 5.17 7.60
N ASP A 174 10.63 5.48 8.29
CA ASP A 174 9.34 4.80 8.12
C ASP A 174 8.78 4.98 6.71
N VAL A 175 8.87 6.20 6.17
CA VAL A 175 8.39 6.50 4.80
C VAL A 175 9.17 5.69 3.76
N LEU A 176 10.49 5.60 3.94
CA LEU A 176 11.36 4.81 3.06
C LEU A 176 11.06 3.31 3.16
N GLU A 177 10.82 2.82 4.38
CA GLU A 177 10.50 1.42 4.63
C GLU A 177 9.14 1.04 4.03
N VAL A 178 8.11 1.87 4.23
CA VAL A 178 6.79 1.69 3.60
C VAL A 178 6.93 1.64 2.08
N ALA A 179 7.69 2.56 1.48
CA ALA A 179 7.89 2.55 0.03
C ALA A 179 8.61 1.28 -0.46
N ALA A 180 9.58 0.77 0.29
CA ALA A 180 10.25 -0.48 -0.01
C ALA A 180 9.29 -1.68 0.07
N ILE A 181 8.44 -1.74 1.10
CA ILE A 181 7.41 -2.79 1.25
C ILE A 181 6.42 -2.73 0.08
N CYS A 182 5.91 -1.55 -0.25
CA CYS A 182 5.02 -1.31 -1.38
C CYS A 182 5.62 -1.79 -2.70
N ARG A 183 6.87 -1.40 -2.99
CA ARG A 183 7.58 -1.84 -4.19
C ARG A 183 7.75 -3.35 -4.23
N ASN A 184 8.20 -3.95 -3.13
CA ASN A 184 8.46 -5.39 -3.07
C ASN A 184 7.16 -6.19 -3.30
N LEU A 185 6.03 -5.74 -2.75
CA LEU A 185 4.74 -6.38 -2.98
C LEU A 185 4.32 -6.32 -4.46
N ILE A 186 4.48 -5.16 -5.11
CA ILE A 186 4.20 -4.99 -6.55
C ILE A 186 5.03 -5.98 -7.38
N GLU A 187 6.34 -6.04 -7.10
CA GLU A 187 7.27 -6.93 -7.81
C GLU A 187 6.94 -8.41 -7.58
N GLU A 188 6.58 -8.80 -6.36
CA GLU A 188 6.22 -10.17 -6.02
C GLU A 188 4.92 -10.61 -6.68
N ILE A 189 3.88 -9.76 -6.66
CA ILE A 189 2.61 -10.00 -7.36
C ILE A 189 2.83 -10.08 -8.88
N ASP A 190 3.61 -9.17 -9.48
CA ASP A 190 3.91 -9.22 -10.91
C ASP A 190 4.58 -10.54 -11.28
N ARG A 191 5.62 -10.93 -10.53
CA ARG A 191 6.37 -12.17 -10.77
C ARG A 191 5.48 -13.40 -10.67
N THR A 192 4.77 -13.55 -9.55
CA THR A 192 3.95 -14.73 -9.27
C THR A 192 2.79 -14.85 -10.26
N SER A 193 2.15 -13.74 -10.63
CA SER A 193 1.03 -13.75 -11.59
C SER A 193 1.45 -14.14 -13.02
N ARG A 194 2.66 -13.77 -13.46
CA ARG A 194 3.14 -14.11 -14.82
C ARG A 194 3.41 -15.59 -15.04
N THR A 195 3.91 -16.28 -14.02
CA THR A 195 4.17 -17.73 -14.10
C THR A 195 2.90 -18.54 -14.35
N ARG A 196 1.72 -17.95 -14.13
CA ARG A 196 0.41 -18.60 -14.27
C ARG A 196 -0.31 -18.28 -15.58
N ILE A 197 0.16 -17.30 -16.35
CA ILE A 197 -0.46 -16.89 -17.64
C ILE A 197 0.23 -17.59 -18.84
N SER A 198 1.36 -18.28 -18.63
CA SER A 198 1.94 -19.11 -19.69
C SER A 198 1.19 -20.45 -19.78
N PRO A 199 0.57 -20.77 -20.93
CA PRO A 199 -0.16 -22.02 -21.14
C PRO A 199 0.75 -23.27 -21.10
#